data_AF-A0A7Z0DJY4-F1
#
_entry.id   AF-A0A7Z0DJY4-F1
#
_cell.length_a   1.000
_cell.length_b   1.000
_cell.length_c   1.000
_cell.angle_alpha   90.00
_cell.angle_beta   90.00
_cell.angle_gamma   90.00
#
_symmetry.space_group_name_H-M   'P 1'
#
loop_
_entity.id
_entity.type
_entity.pdbx_description
1 polymer ?
#
loop_
_entity_poly.entity_id
_entity_poly.type
_entity_poly.pdbx_seq_one_letter_code
_entity_poly.pdbx_strand_id
1 'polypeptide(L)'
;MSVSPAERTAHLRARARRLPWGLALRAAGAGAVAFWVGAVFPGPAGEFPYYAPLGAVVAMSSTVMGSVRNAVQSIVSIWLGSAIALATAMVMAPTAWTAALVIGVGTMAVNWRWLGGMGQWVPTAALFVLIIGADDPVAFVSAYGGLTLIGAAIGVVAIVLFPQLPLGPAEEAIRDVRAEVIAQLRQLAFALQGDGPPTETQWSDRRNQLEPALQRMRDARELVLDASRANRRRAHHQAVLESQVEQARTLERVCVLVEHLTQLLEEEERAGNDLVGLGPRLRPATARALLALADLVESGDGRTVDPGAKAAARETLAGLVDQIHAVRVGHSSDDELFTAGSIVTNIRRCLESPRSTDDEEALR
;
A
#
# COMPACT_ATOMS: atom_id res chain seq x y z
N MET A 1 -7.70 19.49 -31.51
CA MET A 1 -7.26 20.37 -30.41
C MET A 1 -5.76 20.21 -30.20
N SER A 2 -4.96 21.13 -30.71
CA SER A 2 -3.52 21.16 -30.49
C SER A 2 -3.24 21.76 -29.11
N VAL A 3 -2.85 20.92 -28.15
CA VAL A 3 -2.45 21.35 -26.81
C VAL A 3 -1.32 22.39 -26.93
N SER A 4 -1.48 23.53 -26.28
CA SER A 4 -0.52 24.64 -26.38
C SER A 4 0.86 24.24 -25.84
N PRO A 5 1.97 24.86 -26.29
CA PRO A 5 3.31 24.56 -25.78
C PRO A 5 3.40 24.76 -24.25
N ALA A 6 2.67 25.75 -23.71
CA ALA A 6 2.63 26.07 -22.29
C ALA A 6 1.99 24.94 -21.46
N GLU A 7 0.84 24.40 -21.89
CA GLU A 7 0.19 23.27 -21.22
C GLU A 7 1.06 22.01 -21.26
N ARG A 8 1.76 21.73 -22.37
CA ARG A 8 2.72 20.62 -22.43
C ARG A 8 3.85 20.79 -21.42
N THR A 9 4.40 22.00 -21.27
CA THR A 9 5.45 22.24 -20.27
C THR A 9 4.94 22.11 -18.83
N ALA A 10 3.69 22.49 -18.55
CA ALA A 10 3.07 22.32 -17.24
C ALA A 10 2.82 20.83 -16.92
N HIS A 11 2.29 20.06 -17.87
CA HIS A 11 2.11 18.62 -17.73
C HIS A 11 3.45 17.88 -17.58
N LEU A 12 4.49 18.27 -18.32
CA LEU A 12 5.83 17.71 -18.21
C LEU A 12 6.48 18.03 -16.86
N ARG A 13 6.35 19.26 -16.34
CA ARG A 13 6.84 19.62 -15.00
C ARG A 13 6.07 18.90 -13.90
N ALA A 14 4.76 18.75 -14.03
CA ALA A 14 3.94 17.99 -13.09
C ALA A 14 4.33 16.50 -13.10
N ARG A 15 4.59 15.92 -14.27
CA ARG A 15 5.08 14.55 -14.40
C ARG A 15 6.50 14.38 -13.87
N ALA A 16 7.39 15.34 -14.15
CA ALA A 16 8.75 15.39 -13.61
C ALA A 16 8.72 15.42 -12.07
N ARG A 17 7.89 16.24 -11.44
CA ARG A 17 7.78 16.29 -9.96
C ARG A 17 7.30 14.97 -9.34
N ARG A 18 6.59 14.13 -10.09
CA ARG A 18 6.12 12.81 -9.64
C ARG A 18 7.18 11.70 -9.81
N LEU A 19 8.30 11.96 -10.49
CA LEU A 19 9.38 10.98 -10.60
C LEU A 19 10.17 10.88 -9.29
N PRO A 20 10.63 9.68 -8.90
CA PRO A 20 11.41 9.47 -7.69
C PRO A 20 12.87 9.91 -7.89
N TRP A 21 13.11 11.19 -8.17
CA TRP A 21 14.45 11.75 -8.40
C TRP A 21 15.44 11.41 -7.31
N GLY A 22 14.96 11.35 -6.06
CA GLY A 22 15.78 10.93 -4.93
C GLY A 22 16.34 9.52 -5.10
N LEU A 23 15.53 8.56 -5.53
CA LEU A 23 15.99 7.19 -5.75
C LEU A 23 16.92 7.14 -6.96
N ALA A 24 16.59 7.83 -8.05
CA ALA A 24 17.39 7.86 -9.27
C ALA A 24 18.81 8.43 -9.03
N LEU A 25 18.92 9.56 -8.31
CA LEU A 25 20.22 10.17 -7.99
C LEU A 25 21.06 9.27 -7.07
N ARG A 26 20.43 8.64 -6.07
CA ARG A 26 21.12 7.67 -5.21
C ARG A 26 21.59 6.46 -6.01
N ALA A 27 20.76 5.93 -6.90
CA ALA A 27 21.10 4.79 -7.74
C ALA A 27 22.25 5.12 -8.70
N ALA A 28 22.23 6.31 -9.31
CA ALA A 28 23.33 6.79 -10.15
C ALA A 28 24.63 6.91 -9.34
N GLY A 29 24.59 7.51 -8.15
CA GLY A 29 25.75 7.64 -7.27
C GLY A 29 26.28 6.27 -6.80
N ALA A 30 25.40 5.38 -6.35
CA ALA A 30 25.76 4.03 -5.93
C ALA A 30 26.35 3.22 -7.09
N GLY A 31 25.77 3.31 -8.28
CA GLY A 31 26.28 2.68 -9.49
C GLY A 31 27.67 3.20 -9.87
N ALA A 32 27.89 4.51 -9.82
CA ALA A 32 29.20 5.10 -10.09
C ALA A 32 30.27 4.63 -9.09
N VAL A 33 29.94 4.61 -7.79
CA VAL A 33 30.84 4.09 -6.75
C VAL A 33 31.10 2.60 -6.94
N ALA A 34 30.07 1.81 -7.23
CA ALA A 34 30.21 0.38 -7.47
C ALA A 34 31.08 0.07 -8.69
N PHE A 35 30.90 0.81 -9.77
CA PHE A 35 31.76 0.68 -10.96
C PHE A 35 33.22 1.02 -10.65
N TRP A 36 33.47 2.10 -9.92
CA TRP A 36 34.82 2.47 -9.50
C TRP A 36 35.46 1.40 -8.62
N VAL A 37 34.73 0.86 -7.63
CA VAL A 37 35.21 -0.24 -6.78
C VAL A 37 35.50 -1.50 -7.60
N GLY A 38 34.62 -1.84 -8.56
CA GLY A 38 34.83 -2.96 -9.46
C GLY A 38 36.06 -2.80 -10.34
N ALA A 39 36.32 -1.59 -10.85
CA ALA A 39 37.46 -1.30 -11.72
C ALA A 39 38.83 -1.37 -11.00
N VAL A 40 38.85 -1.16 -9.68
CA VAL A 40 40.07 -1.25 -8.86
C VAL A 40 40.23 -2.66 -8.24
N PHE A 41 39.27 -3.57 -8.48
CA PHE A 41 39.29 -4.89 -7.90
C PHE A 41 40.40 -5.77 -8.50
N PRO A 42 41.23 -6.44 -7.69
CA PRO A 42 42.35 -7.24 -8.20
C PRO A 42 41.87 -8.54 -8.87
N GLY A 43 42.62 -8.97 -9.89
CA GLY A 43 42.40 -10.25 -10.59
C GLY A 43 41.39 -10.18 -11.74
N PRO A 44 40.91 -11.34 -12.24
CA PRO A 44 40.04 -11.43 -13.43
C PRO A 44 38.70 -10.69 -13.26
N ALA A 45 38.25 -10.48 -12.02
CA ALA A 45 37.05 -9.71 -11.73
C ALA A 45 37.19 -8.24 -12.18
N GLY A 46 38.40 -7.65 -12.11
CA GLY A 46 38.64 -6.28 -12.56
C GLY A 46 38.43 -6.06 -14.05
N GLU A 47 38.42 -7.12 -14.87
CA GLU A 47 38.13 -7.06 -16.31
C GLU A 47 36.62 -6.89 -16.59
N PHE A 48 35.77 -7.16 -15.60
CA PHE A 48 34.31 -7.10 -15.71
C PHE A 48 33.66 -6.15 -14.69
N PRO A 49 34.10 -4.88 -14.56
CA PRO A 49 33.68 -3.97 -13.51
C PRO A 49 32.19 -3.59 -13.59
N TYR A 50 31.56 -3.81 -14.75
CA TYR A 50 30.16 -3.50 -15.02
C TYR A 50 29.15 -4.39 -14.27
N TYR A 51 29.58 -5.51 -13.67
CA TYR A 51 28.70 -6.32 -12.81
C TYR A 51 28.45 -5.67 -11.44
N ALA A 52 29.37 -4.84 -10.95
CA ALA A 52 29.19 -4.11 -9.71
C ALA A 52 28.04 -3.07 -9.77
N PRO A 53 27.94 -2.15 -10.75
CA PRO A 53 26.78 -1.26 -10.84
C PRO A 53 25.47 -2.01 -11.09
N LEU A 54 25.50 -3.15 -11.81
CA LEU A 54 24.32 -4.00 -11.97
C LEU A 54 23.81 -4.47 -10.60
N GLY A 55 24.70 -5.00 -9.76
CA GLY A 55 24.35 -5.42 -8.40
C GLY A 55 23.81 -4.28 -7.53
N ALA A 56 24.40 -3.09 -7.63
CA ALA A 56 23.93 -1.92 -6.89
C ALA A 56 22.49 -1.57 -7.27
N VAL A 57 22.19 -1.48 -8.56
CA VAL A 57 20.85 -1.13 -9.05
C VAL A 57 19.83 -2.21 -8.70
N VAL A 58 20.18 -3.48 -8.85
CA VAL A 58 19.29 -4.60 -8.52
C VAL A 58 18.95 -4.65 -7.04
N ALA A 59 19.91 -4.35 -6.17
CA ALA A 59 19.69 -4.32 -4.73
C ALA A 59 18.88 -3.12 -4.25
N MET A 60 18.89 -2.00 -4.96
CA MET A 60 18.25 -0.78 -4.48
C MET A 60 16.73 -0.83 -4.60
N SER A 61 16.07 -0.42 -3.53
CA SER A 61 14.62 -0.19 -3.49
C SER A 61 14.31 1.12 -2.77
N SER A 62 13.02 1.46 -2.65
CA SER A 62 12.55 2.64 -1.91
C SER A 62 12.74 2.54 -0.39
N THR A 63 13.00 1.33 0.14
CA THR A 63 13.16 1.09 1.58
C THR A 63 14.44 0.33 1.89
N VAL A 64 14.99 0.52 3.09
CA VAL A 64 16.19 -0.20 3.54
C VAL A 64 15.91 -1.71 3.57
N MET A 65 14.80 -2.13 4.18
CA MET A 65 14.45 -3.55 4.29
C MET A 65 14.17 -4.18 2.93
N GLY A 66 13.50 -3.45 2.03
CA GLY A 66 13.31 -3.88 0.66
C GLY A 66 14.64 -4.02 -0.08
N SER A 67 15.60 -3.13 0.16
CA SER A 67 16.91 -3.18 -0.49
C SER A 67 17.74 -4.38 -0.01
N VAL A 68 17.73 -4.64 1.30
CA VAL A 68 18.37 -5.82 1.89
C VAL A 68 17.73 -7.11 1.35
N ARG A 69 16.39 -7.18 1.32
CA ARG A 69 15.66 -8.32 0.76
C ARG A 69 16.02 -8.54 -0.71
N ASN A 70 15.97 -7.48 -1.51
CA ASN A 70 16.32 -7.50 -2.93
C ASN A 70 17.77 -7.98 -3.16
N ALA A 71 18.72 -7.47 -2.36
CA ALA A 71 20.11 -7.92 -2.40
C ALA A 71 20.21 -9.43 -2.11
N VAL A 72 19.67 -9.90 -0.98
CA VAL A 72 19.75 -11.32 -0.61
C VAL A 72 19.08 -12.20 -1.66
N GLN A 73 17.87 -11.86 -2.10
CA GLN A 73 17.15 -12.65 -3.08
C GLN A 73 17.83 -12.65 -4.44
N SER A 74 18.38 -11.52 -4.90
CA SER A 74 19.11 -11.47 -6.17
C SER A 74 20.40 -12.28 -6.12
N ILE A 75 21.15 -12.20 -5.02
CA ILE A 75 22.36 -13.00 -4.79
C ILE A 75 22.01 -14.48 -4.82
N VAL A 76 21.01 -14.91 -4.04
CA VAL A 76 20.57 -16.31 -4.02
C VAL A 76 20.12 -16.77 -5.41
N SER A 77 19.35 -15.94 -6.14
CA SER A 77 18.93 -16.26 -7.51
C SER A 77 20.11 -16.42 -8.46
N ILE A 78 21.10 -15.52 -8.39
CA ILE A 78 22.30 -15.56 -9.23
C ILE A 78 23.13 -16.82 -8.94
N TRP A 79 23.35 -17.15 -7.68
CA TRP A 79 24.07 -18.36 -7.29
C TRP A 79 23.32 -19.63 -7.66
N LEU A 80 22.00 -19.65 -7.50
CA LEU A 80 21.17 -20.79 -7.92
C LEU A 80 21.22 -20.99 -9.43
N GLY A 81 21.09 -19.92 -10.22
CA GLY A 81 21.23 -19.98 -11.67
C GLY A 81 22.62 -20.45 -12.09
N SER A 82 23.66 -19.92 -11.45
CA SER A 82 25.04 -20.34 -11.67
C SER A 82 25.25 -21.83 -11.37
N ALA A 83 24.68 -22.34 -10.28
CA ALA A 83 24.75 -23.75 -9.92
C ALA A 83 24.06 -24.64 -10.95
N ILE A 84 22.90 -24.23 -11.48
CA ILE A 84 22.18 -24.95 -12.55
C ILE A 84 23.06 -25.03 -13.81
N ALA A 85 23.65 -23.90 -14.21
CA ALA A 85 24.52 -23.84 -15.39
C ALA A 85 25.77 -24.70 -15.24
N LEU A 86 26.46 -24.61 -14.09
CA LEU A 86 27.65 -25.42 -13.79
C LEU A 86 27.33 -26.92 -13.79
N ALA A 87 26.23 -27.32 -13.15
CA ALA A 87 25.79 -28.71 -13.13
C ALA A 87 25.47 -29.24 -14.55
N THR A 88 24.87 -28.41 -15.39
CA THR A 88 24.56 -28.78 -16.78
C THR A 88 25.83 -28.88 -17.63
N ALA A 89 26.77 -27.94 -17.47
CA ALA A 89 28.03 -27.91 -18.20
C ALA A 89 28.94 -29.12 -17.90
N MET A 90 28.79 -29.76 -16.72
CA MET A 90 29.51 -31.00 -16.39
C MET A 90 29.06 -32.21 -17.22
N VAL A 91 27.84 -32.20 -17.74
CA VAL A 91 27.21 -33.39 -18.35
C VAL A 91 26.87 -33.17 -19.83
N MET A 92 26.72 -31.92 -20.27
CA MET A 92 26.24 -31.59 -21.61
C MET A 92 27.09 -30.50 -22.28
N ALA A 93 27.30 -30.63 -23.59
CA ALA A 93 27.99 -29.63 -24.40
C ALA A 93 27.08 -28.40 -24.67
N PRO A 94 27.64 -27.18 -24.78
CA PRO A 94 26.87 -25.97 -25.06
C PRO A 94 26.15 -26.04 -26.41
N THR A 95 24.84 -26.29 -26.37
CA THR A 95 23.95 -26.40 -27.53
C THR A 95 22.62 -25.69 -27.25
N ALA A 96 21.82 -25.47 -28.30
CA ALA A 96 20.47 -24.90 -28.17
C ALA A 96 19.59 -25.73 -27.19
N TRP A 97 19.75 -27.06 -27.19
CA TRP A 97 19.04 -27.95 -26.27
C TRP A 97 19.46 -27.75 -24.81
N THR A 98 20.75 -27.59 -24.54
CA THR A 98 21.20 -27.28 -23.18
C THR A 98 20.72 -25.92 -22.69
N ALA A 99 20.68 -24.91 -23.57
CA ALA A 99 20.13 -23.61 -23.21
C ALA A 99 18.64 -23.70 -22.89
N ALA A 100 17.86 -24.43 -23.70
CA ALA A 100 16.44 -24.67 -23.44
C ALA A 100 16.21 -25.39 -22.10
N LEU A 101 17.04 -26.40 -21.79
CA LEU A 101 16.98 -27.12 -20.52
C LEU A 101 17.26 -26.20 -19.33
N VAL A 102 18.36 -25.43 -19.38
CA VAL A 102 18.76 -24.51 -18.31
C VAL A 102 17.72 -23.41 -18.09
N ILE A 103 17.17 -22.84 -19.16
CA ILE A 103 16.08 -21.85 -19.08
C ILE A 103 14.84 -22.50 -18.47
N GLY A 104 14.46 -23.69 -18.90
CA GLY A 104 13.30 -24.42 -18.37
C GLY A 104 13.41 -24.68 -16.87
N VAL A 105 14.53 -25.27 -16.44
CA VAL A 105 14.82 -25.57 -15.03
C VAL A 105 14.92 -24.28 -14.21
N GLY A 106 15.62 -23.26 -14.71
CA GLY A 106 15.73 -21.96 -14.06
C GLY A 106 14.37 -21.26 -13.91
N THR A 107 13.49 -21.38 -14.91
CA THR A 107 12.14 -20.78 -14.87
C THR A 107 11.25 -21.46 -13.83
N MET A 108 11.40 -22.77 -13.60
CA MET A 108 10.69 -23.46 -12.52
C MET A 108 11.03 -22.88 -11.14
N ALA A 109 12.23 -22.36 -10.95
CA ALA A 109 12.64 -21.71 -9.70
C ALA A 109 12.03 -20.30 -9.51
N VAL A 110 11.53 -19.64 -10.56
CA VAL A 110 11.02 -18.25 -10.49
C VAL A 110 9.86 -18.12 -9.50
N ASN A 111 8.97 -19.11 -9.43
CA ASN A 111 7.80 -19.11 -8.55
C ASN A 111 8.11 -19.54 -7.11
N TRP A 112 9.38 -19.74 -6.77
CA TRP A 112 9.76 -20.09 -5.41
C TRP A 112 9.50 -18.90 -4.48
N ARG A 113 8.58 -19.08 -3.52
CA ARG A 113 8.09 -18.05 -2.58
C ARG A 113 9.20 -17.27 -1.86
N TRP A 114 10.36 -17.88 -1.65
CA TRP A 114 11.52 -17.28 -0.99
C TRP A 114 12.29 -16.29 -1.88
N LEU A 115 12.33 -16.50 -3.19
CA LEU A 115 13.06 -15.64 -4.14
C LEU A 115 12.30 -14.35 -4.46
N GLY A 116 10.98 -14.33 -4.21
CA GLY A 116 10.13 -13.17 -4.46
C GLY A 116 10.27 -12.65 -5.90
N GLY A 117 10.31 -11.33 -6.06
CA GLY A 117 10.47 -10.69 -7.38
C GLY A 117 11.84 -10.90 -8.04
N MET A 118 12.84 -11.42 -7.31
CA MET A 118 14.17 -11.68 -7.84
C MET A 118 14.34 -13.09 -8.42
N GLY A 119 13.31 -13.95 -8.36
CA GLY A 119 13.36 -15.29 -8.96
C GLY A 119 13.67 -15.28 -10.46
N GLN A 120 13.27 -14.23 -11.18
CA GLN A 120 13.56 -14.03 -12.60
C GLN A 120 15.07 -13.98 -12.94
N TRP A 121 15.92 -13.68 -11.96
CA TRP A 121 17.38 -13.69 -12.15
C TRP A 121 17.97 -15.09 -12.25
N VAL A 122 17.27 -16.13 -11.79
CA VAL A 122 17.75 -17.52 -11.85
C VAL A 122 18.00 -17.95 -13.31
N PRO A 123 17.00 -17.91 -14.22
CA PRO A 123 17.23 -18.30 -15.62
C PRO A 123 18.21 -17.36 -16.33
N THR A 124 18.19 -16.05 -16.02
CA THR A 124 19.14 -15.09 -16.61
C THR A 124 20.59 -15.40 -16.23
N ALA A 125 20.86 -15.60 -14.94
CA ALA A 125 22.18 -15.95 -14.43
C ALA A 125 22.65 -17.29 -14.99
N ALA A 126 21.76 -18.29 -15.03
CA ALA A 126 22.10 -19.60 -15.59
C ALA A 126 22.48 -19.51 -17.07
N LEU A 127 21.74 -18.72 -17.84
CA LEU A 127 22.03 -18.49 -19.25
C LEU A 127 23.36 -17.72 -19.46
N PHE A 128 23.62 -16.69 -18.64
CA PHE A 128 24.88 -15.95 -18.70
C PHE A 128 26.09 -16.82 -18.41
N VAL A 129 26.00 -17.66 -17.38
CA VAL A 129 27.08 -18.59 -17.04
C VAL A 129 27.28 -19.63 -18.15
N LEU A 130 26.20 -20.16 -18.72
CA LEU A 130 26.28 -21.13 -19.81
C LEU A 130 26.91 -20.56 -21.08
N ILE A 131 26.57 -19.33 -21.45
CA ILE A 131 26.99 -18.72 -22.73
C ILE A 131 28.32 -17.97 -22.60
N ILE A 132 28.42 -17.05 -21.64
CA ILE A 132 29.56 -16.14 -21.50
C ILE A 132 30.69 -16.83 -20.72
N GLY A 133 30.33 -17.66 -19.74
CA GLY A 133 31.28 -18.43 -18.95
C GLY A 133 31.73 -19.73 -19.60
N ALA A 134 31.49 -19.98 -20.89
CA ALA A 134 31.76 -21.28 -21.52
C ALA A 134 33.24 -21.72 -21.42
N ASP A 135 34.18 -20.78 -21.50
CA ASP A 135 35.62 -21.06 -21.46
C ASP A 135 36.15 -21.25 -20.02
N ASP A 136 35.76 -20.39 -19.08
CA ASP A 136 36.06 -20.53 -17.65
C ASP A 136 34.81 -20.20 -16.79
N PRO A 137 33.95 -21.21 -16.56
CA PRO A 137 32.69 -21.01 -15.84
C PRO A 137 32.91 -20.57 -14.39
N VAL A 138 33.98 -21.06 -13.75
CA VAL A 138 34.25 -20.81 -12.34
C VAL A 138 34.76 -19.38 -12.14
N ALA A 139 35.70 -18.93 -12.97
CA ALA A 139 36.16 -17.54 -12.93
C ALA A 139 34.99 -16.59 -13.25
N PHE A 140 34.17 -16.90 -14.25
CA PHE A 140 33.00 -16.10 -14.60
C PHE A 140 31.99 -15.99 -13.46
N VAL A 141 31.61 -17.11 -12.84
CA VAL A 141 30.69 -17.12 -11.69
C VAL A 141 31.26 -16.32 -10.51
N SER A 142 32.56 -16.43 -10.25
CA SER A 142 33.22 -15.69 -9.17
C SER A 142 33.19 -14.17 -9.42
N ALA A 143 33.45 -13.73 -10.65
CA ALA A 143 33.40 -12.32 -11.04
C ALA A 143 31.97 -11.80 -11.06
N TYR A 144 31.06 -12.50 -11.75
CA TYR A 144 29.66 -12.12 -11.86
C TYR A 144 28.96 -12.08 -10.51
N GLY A 145 29.04 -13.17 -9.74
CA GLY A 145 28.43 -13.26 -8.41
C GLY A 145 29.10 -12.34 -7.39
N GLY A 146 30.43 -12.31 -7.36
CA GLY A 146 31.21 -11.52 -6.40
C GLY A 146 31.07 -10.02 -6.58
N LEU A 147 31.20 -9.52 -7.81
CA LEU A 147 31.02 -8.08 -8.09
C LEU A 147 29.58 -7.66 -7.92
N THR A 148 28.62 -8.50 -8.32
CA THR A 148 27.19 -8.22 -8.09
C THR A 148 26.89 -8.13 -6.59
N LEU A 149 27.48 -9.00 -5.77
CA LEU A 149 27.38 -8.94 -4.30
C LEU A 149 27.97 -7.63 -3.73
N ILE A 150 29.17 -7.23 -4.18
CA ILE A 150 29.81 -5.97 -3.75
C ILE A 150 28.95 -4.77 -4.15
N GLY A 151 28.50 -4.75 -5.40
CA GLY A 151 27.56 -3.76 -5.91
C GLY A 151 26.30 -3.66 -5.07
N ALA A 152 25.67 -4.81 -4.81
CA ALA A 152 24.47 -4.90 -3.99
C ALA A 152 24.70 -4.33 -2.58
N ALA A 153 25.83 -4.63 -1.97
CA ALA A 153 26.22 -4.05 -0.68
C ALA A 153 26.34 -2.52 -0.75
N ILE A 154 26.97 -1.97 -1.80
CA ILE A 154 27.09 -0.52 -2.01
C ILE A 154 25.70 0.12 -2.18
N GLY A 155 24.81 -0.51 -2.96
CA GLY A 155 23.43 -0.07 -3.14
C GLY A 155 22.65 -0.02 -1.82
N VAL A 156 22.75 -1.08 -1.01
CA VAL A 156 22.14 -1.14 0.33
C VAL A 156 22.71 -0.03 1.23
N VAL A 157 24.04 0.14 1.26
CA VAL A 157 24.69 1.19 2.07
C VAL A 157 24.20 2.58 1.66
N ALA A 158 24.06 2.86 0.36
CA ALA A 158 23.56 4.15 -0.13
C ALA A 158 22.13 4.44 0.38
N ILE A 159 21.25 3.43 0.43
CA ILE A 159 19.89 3.58 0.96
C ILE A 159 19.89 3.71 2.49
N VAL A 160 20.77 2.98 3.19
CA VAL A 160 20.93 3.07 4.66
C VAL A 160 21.43 4.46 5.10
N LEU A 161 22.32 5.08 4.32
CA LEU A 161 22.84 6.43 4.61
C LEU A 161 21.77 7.52 4.42
N PHE A 162 20.90 7.34 3.43
CA PHE A 162 19.88 8.32 3.06
C PHE A 162 18.48 7.70 2.93
N PRO A 163 17.95 7.11 4.02
CA PRO A 163 16.69 6.39 4.00
C PRO A 163 15.55 7.35 3.66
N GLN A 164 14.66 6.92 2.76
CA GLN A 164 13.45 7.66 2.42
C GLN A 164 12.30 7.20 3.30
N LEU A 165 11.50 8.15 3.77
CA LEU A 165 10.25 7.86 4.47
C LEU A 165 9.12 8.44 3.60
N PRO A 166 8.31 7.61 2.93
CA PRO A 166 7.30 8.08 1.98
C PRO A 166 6.03 8.59 2.69
N LEU A 167 6.20 9.59 3.55
CA LEU A 167 5.10 10.17 4.35
C LEU A 167 4.09 10.93 3.48
N GLY A 168 4.55 11.64 2.43
CA GLY A 168 3.68 12.41 1.53
C GLY A 168 2.67 11.52 0.78
N PRO A 169 3.11 10.48 0.05
CA PRO A 169 2.20 9.55 -0.61
C PRO A 169 1.21 8.86 0.34
N ALA A 170 1.62 8.57 1.58
CA ALA A 170 0.73 8.00 2.58
C ALA A 170 -0.34 9.00 3.04
N GLU A 171 0.04 10.27 3.22
CA GLU A 171 -0.90 11.35 3.55
C GLU A 171 -1.92 11.58 2.41
N GLU A 172 -1.46 11.56 1.16
CA GLU A 172 -2.34 11.62 -0.02
C GLU A 172 -3.34 10.45 -0.05
N ALA A 173 -2.87 9.22 0.19
CA ALA A 173 -3.75 8.04 0.21
C ALA A 173 -4.78 8.10 1.36
N ILE A 174 -4.40 8.59 2.55
CA ILE A 174 -5.31 8.79 3.68
C ILE A 174 -6.37 9.85 3.33
N ARG A 175 -5.97 10.95 2.68
CA ARG A 175 -6.85 12.03 2.25
C ARG A 175 -7.89 11.55 1.23
N ASP A 176 -7.46 10.74 0.27
CA ASP A 176 -8.33 10.13 -0.75
C ASP A 176 -9.39 9.24 -0.10
N VAL A 177 -9.00 8.34 0.80
CA VAL A 177 -9.95 7.48 1.53
C VAL A 177 -10.92 8.31 2.37
N ARG A 178 -10.43 9.35 3.06
CA ARG A 178 -11.28 10.23 3.85
C ARG A 178 -12.36 10.90 2.99
N ALA A 179 -11.97 11.47 1.86
CA ALA A 179 -12.89 12.13 0.95
C ALA A 179 -13.97 11.17 0.44
N GLU A 180 -13.57 9.94 0.07
CA GLU A 180 -14.49 8.91 -0.39
C GLU A 180 -15.46 8.48 0.73
N VAL A 181 -14.96 8.24 1.94
CA VAL A 181 -15.80 7.88 3.10
C VAL A 181 -16.82 8.97 3.43
N ILE A 182 -16.42 10.25 3.42
CA ILE A 182 -17.34 11.38 3.64
C ILE A 182 -18.42 11.39 2.56
N ALA A 183 -18.05 11.22 1.29
CA ALA A 183 -18.99 11.18 0.18
C ALA A 183 -19.99 10.02 0.34
N GLN A 184 -19.52 8.82 0.71
CA GLN A 184 -20.37 7.65 0.92
C GLN A 184 -21.33 7.84 2.10
N LEU A 185 -20.85 8.37 3.24
CA LEU A 185 -21.72 8.65 4.41
C LEU A 185 -22.84 9.63 4.06
N ARG A 186 -22.52 10.71 3.32
CA ARG A 186 -23.52 11.70 2.85
C ARG A 186 -24.52 11.09 1.87
N GLN A 187 -24.05 10.24 0.96
CA GLN A 187 -24.92 9.55 0.01
C GLN A 187 -25.85 8.54 0.70
N LEU A 188 -25.34 7.75 1.66
CA LEU A 188 -26.16 6.84 2.47
C LEU A 188 -27.22 7.60 3.26
N ALA A 189 -26.87 8.73 3.86
CA ALA A 189 -27.82 9.59 4.54
C ALA A 189 -28.92 10.12 3.59
N PHE A 190 -28.55 10.52 2.38
CA PHE A 190 -29.50 10.96 1.36
C PHE A 190 -30.43 9.82 0.91
N ALA A 191 -29.88 8.62 0.69
CA ALA A 191 -30.66 7.43 0.33
C ALA A 191 -31.70 7.05 1.41
N LEU A 192 -31.36 7.22 2.69
CA LEU A 192 -32.28 7.01 3.81
C LEU A 192 -33.41 8.06 3.88
N GLN A 193 -33.22 9.24 3.30
CA GLN A 193 -34.20 10.34 3.31
C GLN A 193 -35.10 10.37 2.06
N GLY A 194 -34.66 9.77 0.95
CA GLY A 194 -35.41 9.76 -0.31
C GLY A 194 -36.57 8.77 -0.34
N ASP A 195 -37.49 8.98 -1.29
CA ASP A 195 -38.69 8.16 -1.52
C ASP A 195 -38.41 6.83 -2.27
N GLY A 196 -37.14 6.46 -2.46
CA GLY A 196 -36.78 5.20 -3.12
C GLY A 196 -35.30 4.85 -2.99
N PRO A 197 -34.95 3.55 -2.97
CA PRO A 197 -33.57 3.11 -2.87
C PRO A 197 -32.76 3.51 -4.13
N PRO A 198 -31.45 3.70 -4.00
CA PRO A 198 -30.56 3.85 -5.14
C PRO A 198 -30.60 2.62 -6.05
N THR A 199 -30.33 2.79 -7.35
CA THR A 199 -30.29 1.65 -8.30
C THR A 199 -29.10 0.73 -8.05
N GLU A 200 -29.22 -0.57 -8.33
CA GLU A 200 -28.13 -1.58 -8.26
C GLU A 200 -26.82 -1.13 -8.96
N THR A 201 -26.89 -0.41 -10.07
CA THR A 201 -25.73 0.18 -10.76
C THR A 201 -25.03 1.25 -9.91
N GLN A 202 -25.79 2.08 -9.19
CA GLN A 202 -25.25 3.09 -8.29
C GLN A 202 -24.59 2.45 -7.06
N TRP A 203 -25.08 1.31 -6.58
CA TRP A 203 -24.45 0.55 -5.49
C TRP A 203 -23.13 -0.12 -5.91
N SER A 204 -23.09 -0.70 -7.11
CA SER A 204 -21.86 -1.26 -7.70
C SER A 204 -20.79 -0.19 -7.91
N ASP A 205 -21.17 0.95 -8.50
CA ASP A 205 -20.25 2.07 -8.73
C ASP A 205 -19.67 2.64 -7.42
N ARG A 206 -20.44 2.60 -6.32
CA ARG A 206 -19.98 3.01 -4.98
C ARG A 206 -18.93 2.06 -4.42
N ARG A 207 -19.17 0.74 -4.46
CA ARG A 207 -18.18 -0.26 -4.00
C ARG A 207 -16.89 -0.19 -4.79
N ASN A 208 -16.99 0.07 -6.09
CA ASN A 208 -15.83 0.16 -6.99
C ASN A 208 -14.94 1.39 -6.75
N GLN A 209 -15.41 2.42 -6.04
CA GLN A 209 -14.64 3.65 -5.77
C GLN A 209 -13.86 3.57 -4.44
N LEU A 210 -14.45 2.98 -3.40
CA LEU A 210 -13.83 2.90 -2.07
C LEU A 210 -12.71 1.84 -2.00
N GLU A 211 -12.91 0.65 -2.56
CA GLU A 211 -11.94 -0.44 -2.41
C GLU A 211 -10.56 -0.11 -3.01
N PRO A 212 -10.44 0.49 -4.21
CA PRO A 212 -9.13 0.90 -4.72
C PRO A 212 -8.46 1.99 -3.89
N ALA A 213 -9.22 2.90 -3.27
CA ALA A 213 -8.66 3.92 -2.38
C ALA A 213 -8.16 3.28 -1.08
N LEU A 214 -8.94 2.37 -0.51
CA LEU A 214 -8.61 1.64 0.71
C LEU A 214 -7.37 0.76 0.52
N GLN A 215 -7.27 0.05 -0.61
CA GLN A 215 -6.08 -0.74 -0.93
C GLN A 215 -4.84 0.13 -1.09
N ARG A 216 -4.94 1.27 -1.79
CA ARG A 216 -3.83 2.24 -1.89
C ARG A 216 -3.37 2.76 -0.53
N MET A 217 -4.29 3.04 0.39
CA MET A 217 -3.94 3.44 1.76
C MET A 217 -3.27 2.31 2.55
N ARG A 218 -3.74 1.07 2.42
CA ARG A 218 -3.12 -0.12 3.04
C ARG A 218 -1.69 -0.33 2.54
N ASP A 219 -1.49 -0.27 1.22
CA ASP A 219 -0.17 -0.41 0.59
C ASP A 219 0.78 0.71 1.02
N ALA A 220 0.29 1.95 1.06
CA ALA A 220 1.08 3.10 1.51
C ALA A 220 1.47 2.98 2.98
N ARG A 221 0.56 2.51 3.85
CA ARG A 221 0.83 2.24 5.26
C ARG A 221 1.89 1.15 5.42
N GLU A 222 1.76 0.04 4.72
CA GLU A 222 2.74 -1.05 4.76
C GLU A 222 4.12 -0.56 4.32
N LEU A 223 4.18 0.20 3.22
CA LEU A 223 5.41 0.81 2.73
C LEU A 223 6.06 1.73 3.76
N VAL A 224 5.27 2.58 4.44
CA VAL A 224 5.76 3.47 5.49
C VAL A 224 6.26 2.69 6.72
N LEU A 225 5.54 1.65 7.15
CA LEU A 225 5.96 0.78 8.25
C LEU A 225 7.27 0.07 7.92
N ASP A 226 7.39 -0.50 6.73
CA ASP A 226 8.62 -1.15 6.25
C ASP A 226 9.78 -0.17 6.12
N ALA A 227 9.54 1.04 5.61
CA ALA A 227 10.53 2.10 5.57
C ALA A 227 11.00 2.50 6.98
N SER A 228 10.11 2.49 7.97
CA SER A 228 10.41 2.91 9.35
C SER A 228 11.27 1.91 10.14
N ARG A 229 11.16 0.61 9.86
CA ARG A 229 11.81 -0.47 10.65
C ARG A 229 13.32 -0.34 10.73
N ALA A 230 13.97 0.07 9.65
CA ALA A 230 15.42 0.19 9.55
C ALA A 230 15.89 1.64 9.29
N ASN A 231 15.03 2.63 9.56
CA ASN A 231 15.39 4.03 9.38
C ASN A 231 16.03 4.62 10.64
N ARG A 232 17.33 4.94 10.57
CA ARG A 232 18.07 5.62 11.65
C ARG A 232 17.45 6.97 12.05
N ARG A 233 16.75 7.64 11.13
CA ARG A 233 16.06 8.93 11.35
C ARG A 233 14.62 8.80 11.84
N ARG A 234 14.17 7.58 12.19
CA ARG A 234 12.80 7.32 12.68
C ARG A 234 12.41 8.26 13.82
N ALA A 235 13.30 8.50 14.78
CA ALA A 235 13.01 9.32 15.96
C ALA A 235 12.50 10.73 15.60
N HIS A 236 13.02 11.33 14.52
CA HIS A 236 12.61 12.68 14.11
C HIS A 236 11.20 12.72 13.48
N HIS A 237 10.74 11.59 12.93
CA HIS A 237 9.45 11.47 12.26
C HIS A 237 8.46 10.58 13.01
N GLN A 238 8.77 10.20 14.25
CA GLN A 238 7.98 9.23 15.00
C GLN A 238 6.56 9.73 15.26
N ALA A 239 6.39 10.98 15.67
CA ALA A 239 5.07 11.58 15.90
C ALA A 239 4.21 11.60 14.63
N VAL A 240 4.79 11.96 13.49
CA VAL A 240 4.09 11.98 12.19
C VAL A 240 3.71 10.57 11.74
N LEU A 241 4.61 9.60 11.92
CA LEU A 241 4.37 8.19 11.61
C LEU A 241 3.22 7.61 12.45
N GLU A 242 3.27 7.81 13.76
CA GLU A 242 2.24 7.33 14.68
C GLU A 242 0.88 7.97 14.36
N SER A 243 0.88 9.28 14.07
CA SER A 243 -0.31 9.99 13.60
C SER A 243 -0.87 9.35 12.33
N GLN A 244 -0.10 9.19 11.24
CA GLN A 244 -0.59 8.61 10.00
C GLN A 244 -1.14 7.18 10.16
N VAL A 245 -0.46 6.35 10.98
CA VAL A 245 -0.91 4.98 11.26
C VAL A 245 -2.23 4.97 12.02
N GLU A 246 -2.40 5.86 13.00
CA GLU A 246 -3.64 5.99 13.76
C GLU A 246 -4.79 6.51 12.89
N GLN A 247 -4.55 7.53 12.07
CA GLN A 247 -5.53 8.06 11.11
C GLN A 247 -6.03 6.98 10.14
N ALA A 248 -5.11 6.19 9.55
CA ALA A 248 -5.46 5.10 8.65
C ALA A 248 -6.31 4.02 9.34
N ARG A 249 -6.01 3.66 10.60
CA ARG A 249 -6.82 2.69 11.38
C ARG A 249 -8.20 3.22 11.74
N THR A 250 -8.32 4.52 12.02
CA THR A 250 -9.62 5.15 12.25
C THR A 250 -10.45 5.12 10.98
N LEU A 251 -9.88 5.50 9.83
CA LEU A 251 -10.58 5.45 8.54
C LEU A 251 -10.98 4.03 8.14
N GLU A 252 -10.11 3.03 8.31
CA GLU A 252 -10.47 1.62 8.04
C GLU A 252 -11.70 1.16 8.81
N ARG A 253 -11.84 1.58 10.08
CA ARG A 253 -13.03 1.26 10.88
C ARG A 253 -14.29 1.94 10.33
N VAL A 254 -14.19 3.18 9.87
CA VAL A 254 -15.32 3.88 9.25
C VAL A 254 -15.67 3.25 7.89
N CYS A 255 -14.69 2.83 7.09
CA CYS A 255 -14.93 2.09 5.84
C CYS A 255 -15.73 0.81 6.09
N VAL A 256 -15.35 0.01 7.10
CA VAL A 256 -16.08 -1.21 7.47
C VAL A 256 -17.52 -0.91 7.87
N LEU A 257 -17.76 0.19 8.60
CA LEU A 257 -19.12 0.64 8.92
C LEU A 257 -19.92 1.00 7.66
N VAL A 258 -19.33 1.78 6.75
CA VAL A 258 -19.97 2.16 5.47
C VAL A 258 -20.29 0.93 4.63
N GLU A 259 -19.37 -0.04 4.57
CA GLU A 259 -19.57 -1.28 3.82
C GLU A 259 -20.70 -2.12 4.42
N HIS A 260 -20.73 -2.31 5.74
CA HIS A 260 -21.82 -3.01 6.41
C HIS A 260 -23.18 -2.31 6.17
N LEU A 261 -23.24 -0.98 6.29
CA LEU A 261 -24.47 -0.21 6.01
C LEU A 261 -24.92 -0.35 4.56
N THR A 262 -23.97 -0.32 3.64
CA THR A 262 -24.24 -0.50 2.20
C THR A 262 -24.80 -1.89 1.93
N GLN A 263 -24.18 -2.94 2.50
CA GLN A 263 -24.66 -4.31 2.37
C GLN A 263 -26.08 -4.48 2.93
N LEU A 264 -26.35 -3.91 4.11
CA LEU A 264 -27.69 -3.95 4.72
C LEU A 264 -28.75 -3.30 3.83
N LEU A 265 -28.44 -2.15 3.22
CA LEU A 265 -29.36 -1.47 2.30
C LEU A 265 -29.52 -2.22 0.97
N GLU A 266 -28.47 -2.90 0.49
CA GLU A 266 -28.50 -3.70 -0.74
C GLU A 266 -29.29 -5.01 -0.56
N GLU A 267 -29.14 -5.68 0.58
CA GLU A 267 -29.95 -6.85 0.96
C GLU A 267 -31.44 -6.50 1.06
N GLU A 268 -31.76 -5.31 1.58
CA GLU A 268 -33.12 -4.77 1.63
C GLU A 268 -33.73 -4.59 0.22
N GLU A 269 -32.98 -4.03 -0.74
CA GLU A 269 -33.46 -3.81 -2.11
C GLU A 269 -33.79 -5.13 -2.83
N ARG A 270 -32.94 -6.16 -2.69
CA ARG A 270 -33.13 -7.44 -3.38
C ARG A 270 -34.28 -8.26 -2.83
N ALA A 271 -34.62 -8.10 -1.55
CA ALA A 271 -35.61 -8.93 -0.90
C ALA A 271 -37.06 -8.53 -1.25
N GLY A 272 -37.30 -7.34 -1.80
CA GLY A 272 -38.66 -6.86 -2.12
C GLY A 272 -39.60 -6.85 -0.91
N ASN A 273 -39.04 -6.79 0.30
CA ASN A 273 -39.76 -6.92 1.56
C ASN A 273 -40.47 -5.62 1.95
N ASP A 274 -41.71 -5.73 2.44
CA ASP A 274 -42.45 -4.63 3.10
C ASP A 274 -41.82 -4.20 4.45
N LEU A 275 -40.89 -5.01 4.99
CA LEU A 275 -40.19 -4.78 6.25
C LEU A 275 -38.75 -4.31 5.97
N VAL A 276 -38.63 -2.99 6.03
CA VAL A 276 -37.41 -2.19 5.95
C VAL A 276 -36.42 -2.63 7.03
N GLY A 277 -35.10 -2.74 6.75
CA GLY A 277 -34.10 -3.01 7.81
C GLY A 277 -34.03 -1.90 8.87
N LEU A 278 -34.53 -0.71 8.53
CA LEU A 278 -34.73 0.47 9.36
C LEU A 278 -36.11 1.08 9.07
N GLY A 279 -37.15 0.76 9.84
CA GLY A 279 -38.50 1.29 9.62
C GLY A 279 -38.58 2.82 9.36
N PRO A 280 -39.63 3.35 8.71
CA PRO A 280 -39.74 4.76 8.28
C PRO A 280 -39.49 5.79 9.40
N ARG A 281 -39.73 5.39 10.66
CA ARG A 281 -39.48 6.22 11.83
C ARG A 281 -37.99 6.37 12.15
N LEU A 282 -37.16 5.34 11.90
CA LEU A 282 -35.73 5.33 12.23
C LEU A 282 -34.85 5.91 11.12
N ARG A 283 -35.25 5.80 9.84
CA ARG A 283 -34.46 6.32 8.71
C ARG A 283 -33.98 7.78 8.88
N PRO A 284 -34.84 8.75 9.30
CA PRO A 284 -34.40 10.14 9.43
C PRO A 284 -33.39 10.38 10.55
N ALA A 285 -33.47 9.64 11.67
CA ALA A 285 -32.47 9.75 12.74
C ALA A 285 -31.16 9.06 12.36
N THR A 286 -31.22 7.91 11.68
CA THR A 286 -30.03 7.25 11.15
C THR A 286 -29.32 8.14 10.15
N ALA A 287 -30.05 8.76 9.22
CA ALA A 287 -29.48 9.70 8.25
C ALA A 287 -28.77 10.88 8.94
N ARG A 288 -29.38 11.49 9.96
CA ARG A 288 -28.75 12.55 10.75
C ARG A 288 -27.47 12.06 11.44
N ALA A 289 -27.49 10.87 12.03
CA ALA A 289 -26.31 10.29 12.68
C ALA A 289 -25.16 10.03 11.68
N LEU A 290 -25.47 9.61 10.45
CA LEU A 290 -24.47 9.43 9.39
C LEU A 290 -23.88 10.77 8.91
N LEU A 291 -24.71 11.82 8.77
CA LEU A 291 -24.24 13.16 8.43
C LEU A 291 -23.32 13.72 9.53
N ALA A 292 -23.71 13.58 10.80
CA ALA A 292 -22.88 14.03 11.91
C ALA A 292 -21.55 13.26 11.99
N LEU A 293 -21.53 11.97 11.61
CA LEU A 293 -20.30 11.20 11.48
C LEU A 293 -19.44 11.69 10.30
N ALA A 294 -20.06 12.05 9.17
CA ALA A 294 -19.33 12.62 8.02
C ALA A 294 -18.67 13.95 8.39
N ASP A 295 -19.40 14.84 9.07
CA ASP A 295 -18.90 16.13 9.53
C ASP A 295 -17.80 15.96 10.58
N LEU A 296 -17.90 14.95 11.46
CA LEU A 296 -16.83 14.61 12.39
C LEU A 296 -15.54 14.18 11.66
N VAL A 297 -15.66 13.30 10.66
CA VAL A 297 -14.53 12.84 9.85
C VAL A 297 -13.92 13.98 9.04
N GLU A 298 -14.73 14.94 8.58
CA GLU A 298 -14.27 16.14 7.86
C GLU A 298 -13.57 17.15 8.78
N SER A 299 -14.07 17.32 10.01
CA SER A 299 -13.55 18.29 10.99
C SER A 299 -12.13 18.00 11.46
N GLY A 300 -11.67 16.76 11.29
CA GLY A 300 -10.47 16.25 11.91
C GLY A 300 -9.53 15.57 10.94
N ASP A 301 -8.36 15.20 11.47
CA ASP A 301 -7.37 14.42 10.74
C ASP A 301 -7.51 12.91 11.00
N GLY A 302 -8.40 12.49 11.90
CA GLY A 302 -8.60 11.10 12.33
C GLY A 302 -7.94 10.76 13.66
N ARG A 303 -7.03 11.61 14.15
CA ARG A 303 -6.44 11.56 15.50
C ARG A 303 -7.09 12.61 16.40
N THR A 304 -7.18 13.83 15.89
CA THR A 304 -7.90 14.94 16.51
C THR A 304 -9.11 15.30 15.68
N VAL A 305 -10.19 15.66 16.37
CA VAL A 305 -11.43 16.16 15.79
C VAL A 305 -11.86 17.42 16.53
N ASP A 306 -12.64 18.26 15.85
CA ASP A 306 -13.25 19.42 16.48
C ASP A 306 -14.14 18.97 17.66
N PRO A 307 -13.96 19.54 18.87
CA PRO A 307 -14.74 19.18 20.04
C PRO A 307 -16.25 19.41 19.83
N GLY A 308 -16.61 20.47 19.08
CA GLY A 308 -17.99 20.80 18.73
C GLY A 308 -18.62 19.75 17.82
N ALA A 309 -17.94 19.36 16.75
CA ALA A 309 -18.38 18.28 15.86
C ALA A 309 -18.53 16.95 16.61
N LYS A 310 -17.61 16.65 17.53
CA LYS A 310 -17.68 15.43 18.37
C LYS A 310 -18.86 15.45 19.32
N ALA A 311 -19.15 16.59 19.94
CA ALA A 311 -20.32 16.76 20.80
C ALA A 311 -21.63 16.63 20.01
N ALA A 312 -21.74 17.29 18.87
CA ALA A 312 -22.91 17.23 17.98
C ALA A 312 -23.18 15.81 17.46
N ALA A 313 -22.13 15.07 17.09
CA ALA A 313 -22.27 13.69 16.66
C ALA A 313 -22.73 12.75 17.79
N ARG A 314 -22.25 12.98 19.02
CA ARG A 314 -22.73 12.23 20.21
C ARG A 314 -24.19 12.54 20.54
N GLU A 315 -24.58 13.81 20.48
CA GLU A 315 -25.98 14.24 20.71
C GLU A 315 -26.91 13.62 19.66
N THR A 316 -26.51 13.65 18.39
CA THR A 316 -27.30 13.06 17.30
C THR A 316 -27.43 11.55 17.46
N LEU A 317 -26.35 10.87 17.87
CA LEU A 317 -26.38 9.43 18.16
C LEU A 317 -27.28 9.11 19.37
N ALA A 318 -27.26 9.93 20.43
CA ALA A 318 -28.14 9.77 21.57
C ALA A 318 -29.62 9.89 21.16
N GLY A 319 -29.95 10.87 20.32
CA GLY A 319 -31.30 11.00 19.75
C GLY A 319 -31.75 9.79 18.93
N LEU A 320 -30.84 9.16 18.17
CA LEU A 320 -31.12 7.90 17.47
C LEU A 320 -31.41 6.75 18.47
N VAL A 321 -30.63 6.64 19.54
CA VAL A 321 -30.84 5.63 20.59
C VAL A 321 -32.20 5.81 21.28
N ASP A 322 -32.56 7.04 21.63
CA ASP A 322 -33.85 7.35 22.23
C ASP A 322 -35.01 6.98 21.30
N GLN A 323 -34.86 7.23 20.00
CA GLN A 323 -35.86 6.86 19.01
C GLN A 323 -36.00 5.34 18.84
N ILE A 324 -34.89 4.59 18.87
CA ILE A 324 -34.91 3.12 18.89
C ILE A 324 -35.64 2.61 20.13
N HIS A 325 -35.39 3.20 21.31
CA HIS A 325 -36.10 2.85 22.53
C HIS A 325 -37.60 3.13 22.43
N ALA A 326 -38.01 4.26 21.84
CA ALA A 326 -39.41 4.59 21.65
C ALA A 326 -40.12 3.61 20.70
N VAL A 327 -39.43 3.16 19.65
CA VAL A 327 -39.93 2.17 18.69
C VAL A 327 -40.06 0.77 19.32
N ARG A 328 -39.11 0.38 20.19
CA ARG A 328 -39.15 -0.91 20.91
C ARG A 328 -40.39 -1.09 21.79
N VAL A 329 -40.94 -0.01 22.34
CA VAL A 329 -42.17 -0.03 23.15
C VAL A 329 -43.43 -0.25 22.28
N GLY A 330 -43.32 -0.13 20.95
CA GLY A 330 -44.44 -0.09 20.01
C GLY A 330 -44.76 -1.35 19.19
N HIS A 331 -44.18 -2.53 19.47
CA HIS A 331 -44.36 -3.79 18.71
C HIS A 331 -43.72 -3.85 17.28
N SER A 332 -42.49 -3.33 17.11
CA SER A 332 -41.72 -3.52 15.85
C SER A 332 -41.13 -4.93 15.67
N SER A 333 -40.70 -5.27 14.44
CA SER A 333 -39.99 -6.51 14.14
C SER A 333 -38.60 -6.56 14.83
N ASP A 334 -38.19 -7.75 15.28
CA ASP A 334 -36.88 -7.93 15.95
C ASP A 334 -35.69 -7.58 15.03
N ASP A 335 -35.85 -7.76 13.71
CA ASP A 335 -34.83 -7.48 12.70
C ASP A 335 -34.52 -5.99 12.52
N GLU A 336 -35.53 -5.11 12.61
CA GLU A 336 -35.37 -3.65 12.57
C GLU A 336 -34.53 -3.15 13.76
N LEU A 337 -34.82 -3.68 14.95
CA LEU A 337 -34.13 -3.30 16.18
C LEU A 337 -32.70 -3.83 16.23
N PHE A 338 -32.46 -5.04 15.72
CA PHE A 338 -31.11 -5.60 15.61
C PHE A 338 -30.22 -4.77 14.69
N THR A 339 -30.74 -4.41 13.51
CA THR A 339 -30.04 -3.58 12.52
C THR A 339 -29.71 -2.20 13.08
N ALA A 340 -30.70 -1.51 13.65
CA ALA A 340 -30.50 -0.20 14.25
C ALA A 340 -29.50 -0.24 15.43
N GLY A 341 -29.55 -1.28 16.26
CA GLY A 341 -28.59 -1.51 17.35
C GLY A 341 -27.16 -1.72 16.86
N SER A 342 -26.97 -2.47 15.77
CA SER A 342 -25.66 -2.66 15.13
C SER A 342 -25.09 -1.35 14.61
N ILE A 343 -25.92 -0.53 13.95
CA ILE A 343 -25.52 0.78 13.43
C ILE A 343 -25.10 1.72 14.56
N VAL A 344 -25.90 1.82 15.63
CA VAL A 344 -25.57 2.63 16.81
C VAL A 344 -24.24 2.20 17.41
N THR A 345 -24.04 0.89 17.57
CA THR A 345 -22.82 0.35 18.19
C THR A 345 -21.59 0.70 17.35
N ASN A 346 -21.68 0.58 16.03
CA ASN A 346 -20.58 0.91 15.14
C ASN A 346 -20.31 2.42 15.07
N ILE A 347 -21.34 3.27 15.02
CA ILE A 347 -21.17 4.73 15.07
C ILE A 347 -20.53 5.12 16.41
N ARG A 348 -21.02 4.61 17.54
CA ARG A 348 -20.44 4.86 18.87
C ARG A 348 -18.94 4.54 18.91
N ARG A 349 -18.57 3.38 18.37
CA ARG A 349 -17.16 2.95 18.31
C ARG A 349 -16.30 3.88 17.45
N CYS A 350 -16.87 4.47 16.40
CA CYS A 350 -16.19 5.48 15.59
C CYS A 350 -16.02 6.81 16.35
N LEU A 351 -17.03 7.22 17.13
CA LEU A 351 -16.99 8.46 17.95
C LEU A 351 -15.99 8.38 19.12
N GLU A 352 -15.79 7.21 19.69
CA GLU A 352 -14.88 6.99 20.81
C GLU A 352 -13.40 6.96 20.39
N SER A 353 -13.12 6.75 19.10
CA SER A 353 -11.76 6.57 18.61
C SER A 353 -10.90 7.84 18.54
N PRO A 354 -11.34 8.96 17.93
CA PRO A 354 -10.50 10.16 17.83
C PRO A 354 -10.53 10.96 19.14
N ARG A 355 -9.39 11.54 19.55
CA ARG A 355 -9.31 12.47 20.70
C ARG A 355 -9.84 13.85 20.31
N SER A 356 -10.39 14.61 21.25
CA SER A 356 -10.67 16.02 20.97
C SER A 356 -9.36 16.81 20.98
N THR A 357 -9.32 17.95 20.27
CA THR A 357 -8.13 18.83 20.29
C THR A 357 -7.78 19.30 21.70
N ASP A 358 -8.79 19.58 22.52
CA ASP A 358 -8.62 20.05 23.90
C ASP A 358 -7.99 18.97 24.80
N ASP A 359 -8.37 17.70 24.59
CA ASP A 359 -7.76 16.55 25.30
C ASP A 359 -6.27 16.40 24.94
N GLU A 360 -5.87 16.80 23.73
CA GLU A 360 -4.47 16.74 23.31
C GLU A 360 -3.64 17.90 23.89
N GLU A 361 -4.20 19.11 23.93
CA GLU A 361 -3.53 20.27 24.52
C GLU A 361 -3.30 20.10 26.03
N ALA A 362 -4.21 19.42 26.73
CA ALA A 362 -4.06 19.13 28.17
C ALA A 362 -2.99 18.06 28.50
N LEU A 363 -2.51 17.30 27.51
CA LEU A 363 -1.50 16.23 27.68
C LEU A 363 -0.07 16.68 27.33
N ARG A 364 0.10 17.88 26.75
CA ARG A 364 1.40 18.48 26.43
C ARG A 364 1.83 19.45 27.53
#